data_AF-A0A2C6DN00-F1
#
_entry.id   AF-A0A2C6DN00-F1
#
_cell.length_a   1.000
_cell.length_b   1.000
_cell.length_c   1.000
_cell.angle_alpha   90.00
_cell.angle_beta   90.00
_cell.angle_gamma   90.00
#
_symmetry.space_group_name_H-M   'P 1'
#
loop_
_entity.id
_entity.type
_entity.pdbx_description
1 polymer ?
#
loop_
_entity_poly.entity_id
_entity_poly.type
_entity_poly.pdbx_seq_one_letter_code
_entity_poly.pdbx_strand_id
1 'polypeptide(L)'
;MHQVEQAIAALINRSSPASRRKMNSALARKLRQRQQISIQKQQAPDGTPYAPRKNKKPGKRVMFRRLRTVRFMKTRSTPDDMTISFAQSTQNIARVHHYGLREKIETKGRKLEIKYARRQLIGITPHDVEIIGTEIIDFLSK
;
A
#
# COMPACT_ATOMS: atom_id res chain seq x y z
N MET A 1 31.32 -8.63 2.06
CA MET A 1 30.04 -7.88 1.98
C MET A 1 30.24 -6.36 1.98
N HIS A 2 31.17 -5.80 2.77
CA HIS A 2 31.34 -4.35 2.91
C HIS A 2 31.70 -3.57 1.61
N GLN A 3 32.47 -4.17 0.69
CA GLN A 3 32.84 -3.52 -0.57
C GLN A 3 31.66 -3.29 -1.53
N VAL A 4 30.68 -4.20 -1.54
CA VAL A 4 29.49 -4.09 -2.40
C VAL A 4 28.58 -2.96 -1.90
N GLU A 5 28.39 -2.87 -0.59
CA GLU A 5 27.60 -1.80 0.04
C GLU A 5 28.20 -0.41 -0.25
N GLN A 6 29.52 -0.29 -0.15
CA GLN A 6 30.23 0.95 -0.48
C GLN A 6 30.10 1.32 -1.96
N ALA A 7 30.21 0.34 -2.87
CA ALA A 7 30.03 0.57 -4.30
C ALA A 7 28.60 1.05 -4.63
N ILE A 8 27.58 0.43 -4.03
CA ILE A 8 26.18 0.85 -4.19
C ILE A 8 25.97 2.27 -3.64
N ALA A 9 26.52 2.58 -2.46
CA ALA A 9 26.43 3.92 -1.88
C ALA A 9 27.07 4.98 -2.79
N ALA A 10 28.21 4.67 -3.41
CA ALA A 10 28.85 5.55 -4.38
C ALA A 10 27.99 5.79 -5.63
N LEU A 11 27.35 4.74 -6.18
CA LEU A 11 26.42 4.87 -7.31
C LEU A 11 25.20 5.72 -6.94
N ILE A 12 24.63 5.51 -5.76
CA ILE A 12 23.51 6.33 -5.25
C ILE A 12 23.94 7.79 -5.09
N ASN A 13 25.14 8.06 -4.60
CA ASN A 13 25.67 9.42 -4.42
C ASN A 13 26.00 10.12 -5.74
N ARG A 14 26.35 9.37 -6.79
CA ARG A 14 26.52 9.90 -8.14
C ARG A 14 25.19 10.39 -8.74
N SER A 15 24.08 9.80 -8.32
CA SER A 15 22.75 10.21 -8.79
C SER A 15 22.27 11.48 -8.08
N SER A 16 21.75 12.45 -8.84
CA SER A 16 21.25 13.70 -8.26
C SER A 16 19.97 13.47 -7.42
N PRO A 17 19.68 14.29 -6.39
CA PRO A 17 18.44 14.19 -5.62
C PRO A 17 17.17 14.24 -6.47
N ALA A 18 17.18 15.03 -7.55
CA ALA A 18 16.08 15.10 -8.50
C ALA A 18 15.88 13.76 -9.26
N SER A 19 16.99 13.11 -9.65
CA SER A 19 16.96 11.80 -10.30
C SER A 19 16.42 10.72 -9.36
N ARG A 20 16.91 10.67 -8.11
CA ARG A 20 16.40 9.74 -7.09
C ARG A 20 14.91 9.95 -6.80
N ARG A 21 14.48 11.21 -6.66
CA ARG A 21 13.06 11.53 -6.48
C ARG A 21 12.20 11.08 -7.67
N LYS A 22 12.70 11.21 -8.89
CA LYS A 22 12.01 10.75 -10.11
C LYS A 22 11.85 9.22 -10.10
N MET A 23 12.92 8.49 -9.79
CA MET A 23 12.88 7.03 -9.59
C MET A 23 11.88 6.64 -8.50
N ASN A 24 11.99 7.24 -7.31
CA ASN A 24 11.09 6.97 -6.18
C ASN A 24 9.62 7.26 -6.51
N SER A 25 9.35 8.29 -7.30
CA SER A 25 7.99 8.62 -7.75
C SER A 25 7.45 7.60 -8.73
N ALA A 26 8.29 7.07 -9.63
CA ALA A 26 7.89 6.03 -10.57
C ALA A 26 7.59 4.71 -9.84
N LEU A 27 8.48 4.29 -8.95
CA LEU A 27 8.31 3.07 -8.16
C LEU A 27 7.08 3.15 -7.24
N ALA A 28 6.86 4.29 -6.57
CA ALA A 28 5.67 4.49 -5.74
C ALA A 28 4.37 4.38 -6.52
N ARG A 29 4.33 4.87 -7.79
CA ARG A 29 3.17 4.72 -8.67
C ARG A 29 2.92 3.27 -9.04
N LYS A 30 3.99 2.52 -9.37
CA LYS A 30 3.94 1.09 -9.72
C LYS A 30 3.43 0.25 -8.55
N LEU A 31 4.03 0.43 -7.38
CA LEU A 31 3.62 -0.25 -6.15
C LEU A 31 2.18 0.13 -5.78
N ARG A 32 1.79 1.41 -5.87
CA ARG A 32 0.40 1.82 -5.64
C ARG A 32 -0.55 1.08 -6.57
N GLN A 33 -0.27 1.05 -7.88
CA GLN A 33 -1.12 0.37 -8.85
C GLN A 33 -1.34 -1.11 -8.48
N ARG A 34 -0.29 -1.80 -8.02
CA ARG A 34 -0.40 -3.19 -7.56
C ARG A 34 -1.32 -3.34 -6.35
N GLN A 35 -1.19 -2.48 -5.34
CA GLN A 35 -2.12 -2.46 -4.20
C GLN A 35 -3.56 -2.17 -4.65
N GLN A 36 -3.74 -1.25 -5.60
CA GLN A 36 -5.07 -0.94 -6.15
C GLN A 36 -5.72 -2.13 -6.86
N ILE A 37 -4.92 -2.91 -7.60
CA ILE A 37 -5.37 -4.12 -8.29
C ILE A 37 -5.73 -5.21 -7.27
N SER A 38 -4.91 -5.43 -6.25
CA SER A 38 -5.19 -6.41 -5.19
C SER A 38 -6.50 -6.09 -4.46
N ILE A 39 -6.68 -4.83 -4.03
CA ILE A 39 -7.94 -4.38 -3.41
C ILE A 39 -9.12 -4.50 -4.38
N GLN A 40 -8.93 -4.23 -5.68
CA GLN A 40 -9.98 -4.39 -6.69
C GLN A 40 -10.43 -5.85 -6.81
N LYS A 41 -9.49 -6.80 -6.75
CA LYS A 41 -9.74 -8.24 -6.75
C LYS A 41 -10.27 -8.76 -5.40
N GLN A 42 -10.40 -7.89 -4.39
CA GLN A 42 -10.78 -8.26 -3.02
C GLN A 42 -9.80 -9.26 -2.40
N GLN A 43 -8.50 -9.06 -2.65
CA GLN A 43 -7.43 -9.89 -2.14
C GLN A 43 -6.48 -9.08 -1.25
N ALA A 44 -5.81 -9.75 -0.33
CA ALA A 44 -4.68 -9.20 0.40
C ALA A 44 -3.41 -9.20 -0.48
N PRO A 45 -2.33 -8.53 -0.05
CA PRO A 45 -1.07 -8.49 -0.82
C PRO A 45 -0.55 -9.88 -1.18
N ASP A 46 -0.66 -10.84 -0.27
CA ASP A 46 -0.29 -12.25 -0.47
C ASP A 46 -1.21 -13.03 -1.43
N GLY A 47 -2.26 -12.40 -1.97
CA GLY A 47 -3.22 -13.00 -2.90
C GLY A 47 -4.41 -13.69 -2.22
N THR A 48 -4.40 -13.84 -0.89
CA THR A 48 -5.51 -14.46 -0.15
C THR A 48 -6.79 -13.62 -0.27
N PRO A 49 -7.98 -14.23 -0.42
CA PRO A 49 -9.22 -13.46 -0.52
C PRO A 49 -9.57 -12.80 0.82
N TYR A 50 -10.14 -11.60 0.76
CA TYR A 50 -10.66 -10.93 1.96
C TYR A 50 -11.79 -11.73 2.59
N ALA A 51 -11.81 -11.75 3.92
CA ALA A 51 -12.93 -12.29 4.68
C ALA A 51 -14.27 -11.66 4.21
N PRO A 52 -15.31 -12.48 4.00
CA PRO A 52 -16.60 -12.00 3.52
C PRO A 52 -17.28 -11.05 4.52
N ARG A 53 -18.30 -10.32 4.07
CA ARG A 53 -19.08 -9.44 4.94
C ARG A 53 -20.09 -10.27 5.76
N LYS A 54 -20.11 -10.06 7.08
CA LYS A 54 -21.13 -10.60 7.98
C LYS A 54 -22.47 -9.94 7.64
N ASN A 55 -23.43 -10.70 7.09
CA ASN A 55 -24.84 -10.32 6.91
C ASN A 55 -25.20 -9.36 5.76
N LYS A 56 -24.85 -9.68 4.50
CA LYS A 56 -25.54 -9.09 3.33
C LYS A 56 -25.85 -10.15 2.27
N LYS A 57 -27.08 -10.09 1.72
CA LYS A 57 -27.38 -10.68 0.40
C LYS A 57 -26.31 -10.19 -0.59
N PRO A 58 -25.82 -11.04 -1.52
CA PRO A 58 -24.77 -10.65 -2.46
C PRO A 58 -25.23 -9.43 -3.25
N GLY A 59 -24.74 -8.25 -2.86
CA GLY A 59 -25.00 -7.00 -3.54
C GLY A 59 -23.80 -6.64 -4.41
N LYS A 60 -24.04 -5.98 -5.55
CA LYS A 60 -23.03 -5.54 -6.54
C LYS A 60 -21.88 -4.64 -6.01
N ARG A 61 -21.86 -4.27 -4.72
CA ARG A 61 -20.90 -3.31 -4.14
C ARG A 61 -19.79 -4.03 -3.35
N VAL A 62 -18.64 -4.22 -3.99
CA VAL A 62 -17.39 -4.72 -3.39
C VAL A 62 -16.83 -3.77 -2.32
N MET A 63 -16.06 -4.29 -1.36
CA MET A 63 -15.44 -3.47 -0.31
C MET A 63 -14.33 -2.59 -0.87
N PHE A 64 -14.02 -1.49 -0.18
CA PHE A 64 -12.85 -0.64 -0.47
C PHE A 64 -12.79 -0.02 -1.87
N ARG A 65 -13.89 -0.07 -2.65
CA ARG A 65 -13.98 0.50 -4.02
C ARG A 65 -13.50 1.95 -4.09
N ARG A 66 -13.87 2.79 -3.12
CA ARG A 66 -13.40 4.19 -3.04
C ARG A 66 -11.99 4.27 -2.49
N LEU A 67 -11.68 3.48 -1.46
CA LEU A 67 -10.40 3.51 -0.73
C LEU A 67 -9.19 3.23 -1.66
N ARG A 68 -9.35 2.37 -2.66
CA ARG A 68 -8.30 2.08 -3.65
C ARG A 68 -8.04 3.23 -4.64
N THR A 69 -8.91 4.22 -4.77
CA THR A 69 -8.72 5.27 -5.80
C THR A 69 -7.56 6.20 -5.44
N VAL A 70 -6.95 6.88 -6.42
CA VAL A 70 -5.86 7.85 -6.20
C VAL A 70 -6.26 9.02 -5.28
N ARG A 71 -7.57 9.27 -5.14
CA ARG A 71 -8.11 10.23 -4.18
C ARG A 71 -7.82 9.83 -2.74
N PHE A 72 -7.83 8.53 -2.43
CA PHE A 72 -7.69 8.01 -1.06
C PHE A 72 -6.43 7.18 -0.84
N MET A 73 -5.84 6.56 -1.85
CA MET A 73 -4.54 5.90 -1.77
C MET A 73 -3.46 6.83 -2.33
N LYS A 74 -2.70 7.43 -1.41
CA LYS A 74 -1.70 8.48 -1.67
C LYS A 74 -0.32 7.89 -1.80
N THR A 75 0.51 8.60 -2.55
CA THR A 75 1.93 8.35 -2.71
C THR A 75 2.68 9.62 -2.37
N ARG A 76 3.74 9.53 -1.59
CA ARG A 76 4.72 10.58 -1.35
C ARG A 76 6.09 10.05 -1.75
N SER A 77 6.92 10.88 -2.37
CA SER A 77 8.27 10.51 -2.77
C SER A 77 9.22 11.67 -2.57
N THR A 78 10.32 11.40 -1.89
CA THR A 78 11.47 12.29 -1.70
C THR A 78 12.67 11.70 -2.42
N PRO A 79 13.84 12.36 -2.43
CA PRO A 79 15.07 11.75 -2.90
C PRO A 79 15.48 10.50 -2.12
N ASP A 80 15.04 10.36 -0.86
CA ASP A 80 15.58 9.36 0.07
C ASP A 80 14.55 8.29 0.44
N ASP A 81 13.25 8.59 0.28
CA ASP A 81 12.17 7.68 0.59
C ASP A 81 11.00 7.74 -0.39
N MET A 82 10.14 6.74 -0.29
CA MET A 82 8.79 6.79 -0.82
C MET A 82 7.80 6.14 0.14
N THR A 83 6.57 6.60 0.12
CA THR A 83 5.50 6.11 1.00
C THR A 83 4.21 5.93 0.22
N ILE A 84 3.52 4.82 0.47
CA ILE A 84 2.13 4.62 0.07
C ILE A 84 1.28 4.63 1.34
N SER A 85 0.28 5.49 1.37
CA SER A 85 -0.58 5.68 2.54
C SER A 85 -2.03 5.90 2.14
N PHE A 86 -2.93 5.85 3.12
CA PHE A 86 -4.30 6.30 2.92
C PHE A 86 -4.45 7.76 3.32
N ALA A 87 -5.35 8.48 2.65
CA ALA A 87 -5.70 9.85 3.01
C ALA A 87 -6.28 9.88 4.44
N GLN A 88 -6.00 10.96 5.18
CA GLN A 88 -6.38 11.13 6.58
C GLN A 88 -7.86 10.79 6.85
N SER A 89 -8.76 11.26 5.99
CA SER A 89 -10.21 11.03 6.09
C SER A 89 -10.63 9.56 5.99
N THR A 90 -9.76 8.69 5.49
CA THR A 90 -10.00 7.25 5.34
C THR A 90 -9.03 6.38 6.13
N GLN A 91 -8.08 6.98 6.83
CA GLN A 91 -7.02 6.27 7.53
C GLN A 91 -7.57 5.41 8.67
N ASN A 92 -8.59 5.87 9.40
CA ASN A 92 -9.20 5.05 10.46
C ASN A 92 -9.86 3.80 9.91
N ILE A 93 -10.70 3.92 8.87
CA ILE A 93 -11.35 2.78 8.21
C ILE A 93 -10.29 1.80 7.69
N ALA A 94 -9.26 2.32 7.00
CA ALA A 94 -8.17 1.50 6.50
C ALA A 94 -7.46 0.75 7.64
N ARG A 95 -7.10 1.44 8.73
CA ARG A 95 -6.43 0.87 9.90
C ARG A 95 -7.26 -0.22 10.57
N VAL A 96 -8.53 0.05 10.83
CA VAL A 96 -9.45 -0.89 11.49
C VAL A 96 -9.56 -2.18 10.67
N HIS A 97 -9.73 -2.08 9.35
CA HIS A 97 -9.80 -3.25 8.50
C HIS A 97 -8.44 -3.94 8.29
N HIS A 98 -7.37 -3.17 8.12
CA HIS A 98 -6.02 -3.70 7.89
C HIS A 98 -5.55 -4.59 9.05
N TYR A 99 -5.80 -4.15 10.29
CA TYR A 99 -5.38 -4.89 11.49
C TYR A 99 -6.50 -5.72 12.13
N GLY A 100 -7.74 -5.62 11.67
CA GLY A 100 -8.88 -6.33 12.27
C GLY A 100 -9.23 -5.81 13.67
N LEU A 101 -9.20 -4.49 13.84
CA LEU A 101 -9.44 -3.85 15.14
C LEU A 101 -10.92 -3.86 15.53
N ARG A 102 -11.17 -3.50 16.79
CA ARG A 102 -12.50 -3.22 17.31
C ARG A 102 -12.81 -1.73 17.11
N GLU A 103 -14.04 -1.42 16.73
CA GLU A 103 -14.52 -0.04 16.60
C GLU A 103 -15.81 0.11 17.39
N LYS A 104 -15.92 1.21 18.14
CA LYS A 104 -17.16 1.62 18.77
C LYS A 104 -17.90 2.50 17.78
N ILE A 105 -19.09 2.08 17.39
CA ILE A 105 -19.96 2.85 16.50
C ILE A 105 -21.27 3.14 17.22
N GLU A 106 -21.84 4.30 16.90
CA GLU A 106 -23.20 4.63 17.31
C GLU A 106 -24.11 4.51 16.11
N THR A 107 -25.17 3.71 16.22
CA THR A 107 -26.15 3.55 15.16
C THR A 107 -27.55 3.47 15.75
N LYS A 108 -28.47 4.28 15.23
CA LYS A 108 -29.86 4.34 15.70
C LYS A 108 -29.96 4.50 17.24
N GLY A 109 -29.10 5.35 17.82
CA GLY A 109 -29.06 5.60 19.27
C GLY A 109 -28.45 4.47 20.12
N ARG A 110 -27.94 3.39 19.51
CA ARG A 110 -27.27 2.28 20.22
C ARG A 110 -25.77 2.35 20.01
N LYS A 111 -25.01 2.29 21.10
CA LYS A 111 -23.56 2.08 21.09
C LYS A 111 -23.28 0.60 20.87
N LEU A 112 -22.58 0.28 19.78
CA LEU A 112 -22.17 -1.08 19.42
C LEU A 112 -20.65 -1.13 19.34
N GLU A 113 -20.09 -2.24 19.79
CA GLU A 113 -18.67 -2.53 19.58
C GLU A 113 -18.54 -3.68 18.58
N ILE A 114 -17.89 -3.41 17.45
CA ILE A 114 -17.75 -4.36 16.35
C ILE A 114 -16.28 -4.75 16.20
N LYS A 115 -15.98 -6.05 16.31
CA LYS A 115 -14.69 -6.61 15.90
C LYS A 115 -14.72 -6.90 14.40
N TYR A 116 -13.81 -6.28 13.65
CA TYR A 116 -13.70 -6.53 12.22
C TYR A 116 -12.73 -7.67 11.93
N ALA A 117 -13.03 -8.48 10.91
CA ALA A 117 -12.05 -9.41 10.36
C ALA A 117 -10.89 -8.64 9.70
N ARG A 118 -9.66 -9.13 9.90
CA ARG A 118 -8.44 -8.59 9.30
C ARG A 118 -8.52 -8.71 7.77
N ARG A 119 -8.20 -7.62 7.08
CA ARG A 119 -8.14 -7.50 5.62
C ARG A 119 -6.95 -6.61 5.29
N GLN A 120 -5.77 -7.20 5.14
CA GLN A 120 -4.55 -6.45 4.85
C GLN A 120 -4.70 -5.72 3.51
N LEU A 121 -4.65 -4.39 3.53
CA LEU A 121 -4.95 -3.56 2.36
C LEU A 121 -3.70 -3.15 1.57
N ILE A 122 -2.58 -3.01 2.29
CA ILE A 122 -1.28 -2.61 1.74
C ILE A 122 -0.25 -3.57 2.33
N GLY A 123 0.74 -3.97 1.54
CA GLY A 123 1.88 -4.76 2.00
C GLY A 123 2.90 -4.92 0.90
N ILE A 124 4.08 -5.38 1.27
CA ILE A 124 5.15 -5.70 0.32
C ILE A 124 5.19 -7.23 0.22
N THR A 125 5.05 -7.74 -0.99
CA THR A 125 5.18 -9.16 -1.32
C THR A 125 6.60 -9.46 -1.83
N PRO A 126 7.03 -10.73 -1.87
CA PRO A 126 8.31 -11.09 -2.51
C PRO A 126 8.44 -10.54 -3.94
N HIS A 127 7.35 -10.60 -4.71
CA HIS A 127 7.33 -10.04 -6.06
C HIS A 127 7.41 -8.50 -6.09
N ASP A 128 6.90 -7.80 -5.07
CA ASP A 128 7.15 -6.36 -4.96
C ASP A 128 8.64 -6.07 -4.69
N VAL A 129 9.31 -6.91 -3.90
CA VAL A 129 10.76 -6.79 -3.64
C VAL A 129 11.56 -7.00 -4.93
N GLU A 130 11.21 -7.99 -5.75
CA GLU A 130 11.82 -8.23 -7.06
C GLU A 130 11.67 -7.02 -8.00
N ILE A 131 10.46 -6.46 -8.08
CA ILE A 131 10.20 -5.24 -8.87
C ILE A 131 11.03 -4.07 -8.36
N ILE A 132 11.05 -3.85 -7.04
CA ILE A 132 11.82 -2.78 -6.42
C ILE A 132 13.32 -2.94 -6.75
N GLY A 133 13.86 -4.14 -6.56
CA GLY A 133 15.26 -4.45 -6.84
C GLY A 133 15.62 -4.22 -8.30
N THR A 134 14.80 -4.73 -9.23
CA THR A 134 15.02 -4.56 -10.68
C THR A 134 15.04 -3.08 -11.07
N GLU A 135 14.06 -2.30 -10.60
CA GLU A 135 13.97 -0.86 -10.93
C GLU A 135 15.15 -0.06 -10.35
N ILE A 136 15.63 -0.44 -9.16
CA ILE A 136 16.80 0.20 -8.55
C ILE A 136 18.08 -0.17 -9.33
N ILE A 137 18.26 -1.43 -9.70
CA ILE A 137 19.42 -1.89 -10.47
C ILE A 137 19.44 -1.19 -11.84
N ASP A 138 18.31 -1.15 -12.54
CA ASP A 138 18.17 -0.45 -13.83
C ASP A 138 18.44 1.05 -13.73
N PHE A 139 18.11 1.66 -12.60
CA PHE A 139 18.41 3.06 -12.33
C PHE A 139 19.90 3.31 -12.08
N LEU A 140 20.55 2.46 -11.28
CA LEU A 140 21.96 2.60 -10.91
C LEU A 140 22.93 2.18 -12.03
N SER A 141 22.45 1.40 -13.01
CA SER A 141 23.23 0.96 -14.16
C SER A 141 23.35 2.01 -15.27
N LYS A 142 22.73 3.20 -15.09
CA LYS A 142 22.77 4.34 -16.02
C LYS A 142 23.70 5.42 -15.48
#